data_AF-A0A1Y1WNB1-F1
#
_entry.id   AF-A0A1Y1WNB1-F1
#
_cell.length_a   1.000
_cell.length_b   1.000
_cell.length_c   1.000
_cell.angle_alpha   90.00
_cell.angle_beta   90.00
_cell.angle_gamma   90.00
#
_symmetry.space_group_name_H-M   'P 1'
#
loop_
_entity.id
_entity.type
_entity.pdbx_description
1 polymer ?
#
loop_
_entity_poly.entity_id
_entity_poly.type
_entity_poly.pdbx_seq_one_letter_code
_entity_poly.pdbx_strand_id
1 'polypeptide(L)' 'RQLKIKTGAVKRLIKDKQCYLVEAESQRKRIAEYEARNAHEADVRKQREVLTETLAMVPDTERRIRAAMQDLENLL' A
#
# COMPACT_ATOMS: atom_id res chain seq x y z
N ARG A 1 6.85 -28.79 5.18
CA ARG A 1 6.71 -28.19 3.82
C ARG A 1 5.67 -27.04 3.79
N GLN A 2 4.44 -27.24 4.29
CA GLN A 2 3.38 -26.22 4.26
C GLN A 2 3.71 -24.95 5.05
N LEU A 3 4.35 -25.08 6.23
CA LEU A 3 4.74 -23.94 7.07
C LEU A 3 5.57 -22.90 6.30
N LYS A 4 6.58 -23.36 5.54
CA LYS A 4 7.44 -22.51 4.71
C LYS A 4 6.65 -21.80 3.60
N ILE A 5 5.67 -22.48 3.01
CA ILE A 5 4.83 -21.93 1.93
C ILE A 5 3.92 -20.82 2.47
N LYS A 6 3.17 -21.09 3.55
CA LYS A 6 2.24 -20.12 4.16
C LYS A 6 2.99 -18.92 4.74
N THR A 7 4.11 -19.15 5.43
CA THR A 7 5.01 -18.07 5.87
C THR A 7 5.49 -17.21 4.70
N GLY A 8 5.86 -17.85 3.58
CA GLY A 8 6.26 -17.14 2.36
C GLY A 8 5.14 -16.29 1.75
N ALA A 9 3.89 -16.76 1.81
CA ALA A 9 2.72 -16.02 1.34
C ALA A 9 2.49 -14.75 2.18
N VAL A 10 2.50 -14.86 3.52
CA VAL A 10 2.39 -13.72 4.43
C VAL A 10 3.50 -12.69 4.17
N LYS A 11 4.75 -13.14 4.04
CA LYS A 11 5.90 -12.24 3.76
C LYS A 11 5.75 -11.47 2.45
N ARG A 12 5.23 -12.09 1.39
CA ARG A 12 4.99 -11.41 0.10
C ARG A 12 3.90 -10.35 0.23
N LEU A 13 2.76 -10.70 0.84
CA LEU A 13 1.66 -9.75 1.02
C LEU A 13 2.06 -8.53 1.87
N ILE A 14 2.89 -8.73 2.91
CA ILE A 14 3.44 -7.63 3.71
C ILE A 14 4.32 -6.71 2.84
N LYS A 15 5.16 -7.28 1.97
CA LYS A 15 5.97 -6.49 1.03
C LYS A 15 5.11 -5.71 0.05
N ASP A 16 4.04 -6.32 -0.49
CA ASP A 16 3.10 -5.64 -1.38
C ASP A 16 2.49 -4.41 -0.69
N LYS A 17 2.01 -4.58 0.56
CA LYS A 17 1.51 -3.45 1.38
C LYS A 17 2.59 -2.38 1.58
N GLN A 18 3.81 -2.78 1.89
CA GLN A 18 4.92 -1.84 2.10
C GLN A 18 5.22 -1.03 0.84
N CYS A 19 5.19 -1.64 -0.34
CA CYS A 19 5.34 -0.93 -1.61
C CYS A 19 4.28 0.16 -1.78
N TYR A 20 2.99 -0.15 -1.56
CA TYR A 20 1.92 0.84 -1.67
C TYR A 20 2.06 1.99 -0.65
N LEU A 21 2.54 1.70 0.56
CA LEU A 21 2.76 2.74 1.57
C LEU A 21 3.91 3.68 1.20
N VAL A 22 5.02 3.14 0.68
CA VAL A 22 6.15 3.94 0.20
C VAL A 22 5.74 4.80 -0.99
N GLU A 23 4.96 4.25 -1.91
CA GLU A 23 4.42 4.99 -3.05
C GLU A 23 3.49 6.12 -2.59
N ALA A 24 2.56 5.83 -1.67
CA ALA A 24 1.68 6.85 -1.11
C ALA A 24 2.45 7.97 -0.40
N GLU A 25 3.53 7.65 0.32
CA GLU A 25 4.40 8.65 0.94
C GLU A 25 5.10 9.53 -0.11
N SER A 26 5.63 8.92 -1.17
CA SER A 26 6.25 9.64 -2.29
C SER A 26 5.28 10.61 -2.95
N GLN A 27 4.05 10.18 -3.19
CA GLN A 27 3.01 11.03 -3.78
C GLN A 27 2.56 12.14 -2.84
N ARG A 28 2.48 11.90 -1.53
CA ARG A 28 2.22 12.95 -0.52
C ARG A 28 3.31 14.03 -0.54
N LYS A 29 4.59 13.63 -0.61
CA LYS A 29 5.73 14.57 -0.74
C LYS A 29 5.60 15.40 -2.00
N ARG A 30 5.27 14.76 -3.13
CA ARG A 30 5.05 15.44 -4.41
C ARG A 30 3.89 16.45 -4.35
N ILE A 31 2.77 16.11 -3.71
CA ILE A 31 1.65 17.06 -3.51
C ILE A 31 2.13 18.27 -2.71
N ALA A 32 2.84 18.05 -1.60
CA ALA A 32 3.37 19.13 -0.78
C ALA A 32 4.34 20.05 -1.56
N GLU A 33 5.18 19.49 -2.43
CA GLU A 33 6.04 20.26 -3.32
C GLU A 33 5.24 21.10 -4.34
N TYR A 34 4.15 20.55 -4.88
CA TYR A 34 3.26 21.26 -5.81
C TYR A 34 2.54 22.42 -5.11
N GLU A 35 2.12 22.23 -3.86
CA GLU A 35 1.49 23.27 -3.06
C GLU A 35 2.51 24.35 -2.68
N ALA A 36 3.72 23.97 -2.27
CA ALA A 36 4.79 24.90 -1.89
C ALA A 36 5.22 25.82 -3.05
N ARG A 37 5.18 25.31 -4.29
CA ARG A 37 5.50 26.09 -5.50
C ARG A 37 4.31 26.85 -6.09
N ASN A 38 3.16 26.88 -5.41
CA ASN A 38 1.90 27.45 -5.91
C ASN A 38 1.54 26.94 -7.33
N ALA A 39 1.66 25.62 -7.54
CA ALA A 39 1.25 25.01 -8.79
C ALA A 39 -0.24 25.21 -9.05
N HIS A 40 -0.65 25.08 -10.32
CA HIS A 40 -2.05 25.20 -10.69
C HIS A 40 -2.92 24.16 -9.98
N GLU A 41 -4.13 24.54 -9.56
CA GLU A 41 -5.02 23.67 -8.77
C GLU A 41 -5.33 22.33 -9.46
N ALA A 42 -5.49 22.35 -10.78
CA ALA A 42 -5.72 21.13 -11.56
C ALA A 42 -4.57 20.12 -11.43
N ASP A 43 -3.33 20.60 -11.32
CA ASP A 43 -2.16 19.74 -11.16
C ASP A 43 -2.12 19.11 -9.76
N VAL A 44 -2.39 19.90 -8.73
CA VAL A 44 -2.49 19.43 -7.33
C VAL A 44 -3.61 18.40 -7.20
N ARG A 45 -4.79 18.69 -7.78
CA ARG A 45 -5.94 17.78 -7.79
C ARG A 45 -5.58 16.46 -8.46
N LYS A 46 -4.90 16.49 -9.61
CA LYS A 46 -4.47 15.26 -10.30
C LYS A 46 -3.51 14.43 -9.45
N GLN A 47 -2.58 15.05 -8.72
CA GLN A 47 -1.71 14.29 -7.81
C GLN A 47 -2.50 13.68 -6.63
N ARG A 48 -3.53 14.36 -6.13
CA ARG A 48 -4.42 13.82 -5.09
C ARG A 48 -5.28 12.64 -5.58
N GLU A 49 -5.72 12.66 -6.83
CA GLU A 49 -6.41 11.53 -7.48
C GLU A 49 -5.49 10.30 -7.52
N VAL A 50 -4.24 10.46 -7.96
CA VAL A 50 -3.23 9.38 -7.97
C VAL A 50 -2.99 8.83 -6.54
N LEU A 51 -2.87 9.71 -5.53
CA LEU A 51 -2.75 9.27 -4.12
C LEU A 51 -3.95 8.46 -3.65
N THR A 52 -5.14 8.83 -4.09
CA THR A 52 -6.37 8.13 -3.74
C THR A 52 -6.39 6.73 -4.36
N GLU A 53 -5.98 6.60 -5.63
CA GLU A 53 -5.86 5.30 -6.31
C GLU A 53 -4.84 4.37 -5.62
N THR A 54 -3.66 4.88 -5.26
CA THR A 54 -2.64 4.09 -4.54
C THR A 54 -3.17 3.65 -3.17
N LEU A 55 -3.84 4.53 -2.43
CA LEU A 55 -4.39 4.19 -1.11
C LEU A 55 -5.56 3.20 -1.19
N ALA A 56 -6.33 3.19 -2.29
CA ALA A 56 -7.43 2.25 -2.50
C ALA A 56 -6.96 0.78 -2.55
N MET A 57 -5.67 0.53 -2.81
CA MET A 57 -5.09 -0.82 -2.83
C MET A 57 -4.77 -1.37 -1.43
N VAL A 58 -4.61 -0.51 -0.43
CA VAL A 58 -4.18 -0.89 0.92
C VAL A 58 -5.23 -1.76 1.65
N PRO A 59 -6.54 -1.43 1.65
CA PRO A 59 -7.53 -2.20 2.40
C PRO A 59 -7.65 -3.67 1.98
N ASP A 60 -7.68 -3.97 0.67
CA ASP A 60 -7.75 -5.38 0.22
C ASP A 60 -6.45 -6.12 0.54
N THR A 61 -5.30 -5.46 0.37
CA THR A 61 -4.00 -6.05 0.72
C THR A 61 -3.95 -6.42 2.20
N GLU A 62 -4.45 -5.55 3.09
CA GLU A 62 -4.56 -5.86 4.52
C GLU A 62 -5.52 -7.01 4.83
N ARG A 63 -6.66 -7.07 4.13
CA ARG A 63 -7.61 -8.18 4.27
C ARG A 63 -6.94 -9.51 3.89
N ARG A 64 -6.16 -9.52 2.80
CA ARG A 64 -5.40 -10.69 2.34
C ARG A 64 -4.29 -11.07 3.31
N ILE A 65 -3.59 -10.10 3.91
CA ILE A 65 -2.60 -10.36 4.97
C ILE A 65 -3.27 -11.04 6.16
N ARG A 66 -4.39 -10.50 6.67
CA ARG A 66 -5.13 -11.08 7.80
C ARG A 66 -5.56 -12.52 7.51
N ALA A 67 -6.13 -12.77 6.33
CA ALA A 67 -6.52 -14.13 5.92
C ALA A 67 -5.32 -15.08 5.85
N ALA A 68 -4.19 -14.65 5.29
CA ALA A 68 -2.98 -15.47 5.19
C ALA A 68 -2.32 -15.71 6.57
N MET A 69 -2.43 -14.76 7.49
CA MET A 69 -1.98 -14.93 8.88
C MET A 69 -2.85 -15.95 9.61
N GLN A 70 -4.18 -15.85 9.51
CA GLN A 70 -5.09 -16.83 10.11
C GLN A 70 -4.83 -18.24 9.58
N ASP A 71 -4.59 -18.37 8.28
CA ASP A 71 -4.27 -19.65 7.63
C ASP A 71 -2.91 -20.22 8.10
N LEU A 72 -1.95 -19.35 8.44
CA LEU A 72 -0.68 -19.75 9.04
C LEU A 72 -0.85 -20.16 10.51
N GLU A 73 -1.62 -19.41 11.29
CA GLU A 73 -1.93 -19.70 12.70
C GLU A 73 -2.67 -21.03 12.85
N ASN A 74 -3.65 -21.32 11.99
CA ASN A 74 -4.37 -22.59 12.00
C ASN A 74 -3.49 -23.81 11.66
N LEU A 75 -2.29 -23.59 11.09
CA LEU A 75 -1.33 -24.66 10.78
C LEU A 75 -0.36 -24.94 11.93
N LEU A 76 -0.21 -24.00 12.87
CA LEU A 76 0.67 -24.11 14.03
C LEU A 76 -0.01 -24.86 15.17
#